data_AF-A0A7G9WB85-F1
#
_entry.id   AF-A0A7G9WB85-F1
#
_cell.length_a   1.000
_cell.length_b   1.000
_cell.length_c   1.000
_cell.angle_alpha   90.00
_cell.angle_beta   90.00
_cell.angle_gamma   90.00
#
_symmetry.space_group_name_H-M   'P 1'
#
loop_
_entity.id
_entity.type
_entity.pdbx_description
1 polymer ?
#
loop_
_entity_poly.entity_id
_entity_poly.type
_entity_poly.pdbx_seq_one_letter_code
_entity_poly.pdbx_strand_id
1 'polypeptide(L)'
;MKAVNVAKSTKPSNIIASIPHGSSSITSEMRSVMRDEVLLTNNDWFLNELFSFLNELNITTVSANYSRYLIDVNRDIGKKEIDGDYTDSLIYRKTTFGKEICTNVWTIENRPKGDSTPFGRFLVWNIFHFLSGVIDILIPCIEGHTGEDCW
;
A
#
# COMPACT_ATOMS: atom_id res chain seq x y z
N MET A 1 -5.66 5.00 10.37
CA MET A 1 -4.69 5.58 9.41
C MET A 1 -5.34 5.57 8.03
N LYS A 2 -5.22 6.64 7.23
CA LYS A 2 -5.71 6.62 5.83
C LYS A 2 -4.83 5.66 5.02
N ALA A 3 -5.44 4.81 4.19
CA ALA A 3 -4.75 3.79 3.41
C ALA A 3 -3.84 4.36 2.30
N VAL A 4 -4.26 5.50 1.74
CA VAL A 4 -3.68 6.13 0.57
C VAL A 4 -3.34 7.57 0.89
N ASN A 5 -2.14 7.99 0.51
CA ASN A 5 -1.75 9.39 0.46
C ASN A 5 -1.91 9.91 -0.98
N VAL A 6 -2.50 11.10 -1.12
CA VAL A 6 -2.68 11.75 -2.42
C VAL A 6 -2.13 13.16 -2.31
N ALA A 7 -1.03 13.44 -3.01
CA ALA A 7 -0.53 14.80 -3.18
C ALA A 7 -1.08 15.34 -4.49
N LYS A 8 -2.18 16.10 -4.40
CA LYS A 8 -2.85 16.70 -5.56
C LYS A 8 -1.98 17.82 -6.14
N SER A 9 -1.85 17.85 -7.46
CA SER A 9 -1.26 18.97 -8.17
C SER A 9 -2.12 20.23 -8.03
N THR A 10 -1.48 21.40 -8.07
CA THR A 10 -2.18 22.70 -8.03
C THR A 10 -2.76 23.12 -9.38
N LYS A 11 -2.42 22.40 -10.45
CA LYS A 11 -2.92 22.62 -11.81
C LYS A 11 -3.37 21.29 -12.42
N PRO A 12 -4.32 21.31 -13.37
CA PRO A 12 -4.73 20.12 -14.11
C PRO A 12 -3.54 19.48 -14.83
N SER A 13 -3.51 18.15 -14.83
CA SER A 13 -2.49 17.36 -15.52
C SER A 13 -3.09 16.03 -15.93
N ASN A 14 -2.67 15.55 -17.11
CA ASN A 14 -3.08 14.25 -17.64
C ASN A 14 -2.14 13.12 -17.16
N ILE A 15 -1.25 13.41 -16.23
CA ILE A 15 -0.27 12.48 -15.69
C ILE A 15 -0.51 12.33 -14.19
N ILE A 16 -0.62 11.07 -13.76
CA ILE A 16 -0.64 10.67 -12.36
C ILE A 16 0.50 9.70 -12.14
N ALA A 17 1.26 9.91 -11.06
CA ALA A 17 2.31 8.99 -10.66
C ALA A 17 1.84 8.12 -9.50
N SER A 18 1.93 6.80 -9.68
CA SER A 18 1.68 5.82 -8.62
C SER A 18 2.99 5.45 -7.94
N ILE A 19 3.03 5.61 -6.61
CA ILE A 19 4.15 5.27 -5.74
C ILE A 19 3.67 4.18 -4.76
N PRO A 20 3.61 2.91 -5.20
CA PRO A 20 2.95 1.85 -4.43
C PRO A 20 3.62 1.56 -3.09
N HIS A 21 4.89 1.94 -2.90
CA HIS A 21 5.65 1.72 -1.67
C HIS A 21 6.13 3.04 -1.05
N GLY A 22 5.22 3.99 -0.82
CA GLY A 22 5.56 5.31 -0.28
C GLY A 22 5.74 5.37 1.23
N SER A 23 5.56 4.28 1.97
CA SER A 23 5.54 4.27 3.43
C SER A 23 6.17 3.01 4.00
N SER A 24 6.72 3.13 5.20
CA SER A 24 7.27 2.03 6.00
C SER A 24 6.35 1.63 7.16
N SER A 25 5.16 2.22 7.24
CA SER A 25 4.24 2.02 8.36
C SER A 25 3.64 0.62 8.36
N ILE A 26 3.73 -0.07 9.49
CA ILE A 26 3.02 -1.33 9.76
C ILE A 26 1.97 -1.10 10.84
N THR A 27 0.95 -1.95 10.88
CA THR A 27 -0.11 -1.83 11.90
C THR A 27 0.36 -2.36 13.27
N SER A 28 -0.35 -1.99 14.33
CA SER A 28 -0.14 -2.52 15.68
C SER A 28 -0.26 -4.05 15.72
N GLU A 29 -1.17 -4.60 14.94
CA GLU A 29 -1.46 -6.03 14.89
C GLU A 29 -0.32 -6.79 14.20
N MET A 30 0.20 -6.27 13.09
CA MET A 30 1.41 -6.85 12.47
C MET A 30 2.61 -6.71 13.39
N ARG A 31 2.72 -5.62 14.16
CA ARG A 31 3.83 -5.45 15.10
C ARG A 31 3.77 -6.44 16.27
N SER A 32 2.58 -6.77 16.79
CA SER A 32 2.42 -7.62 17.98
C SER A 32 2.79 -9.10 17.78
N VAL A 33 2.95 -9.50 16.52
CA VAL A 33 3.26 -10.87 16.09
C VAL A 33 4.52 -10.98 15.25
N MET A 34 5.11 -9.84 14.88
CA MET A 34 6.38 -9.80 14.18
C MET A 34 7.46 -10.33 15.12
N ARG A 35 8.40 -11.09 14.59
CA ARG A 35 9.52 -11.56 15.40
C ARG A 35 10.47 -10.40 15.69
N ASP A 36 11.02 -10.32 16.89
CA ASP A 36 11.88 -9.22 17.31
C ASP A 36 13.17 -9.11 16.48
N GLU A 37 13.67 -10.23 15.95
CA GLU A 37 14.89 -10.30 15.13
C GLU A 37 14.69 -9.95 13.64
N VAL A 38 13.46 -9.64 13.23
CA VAL A 38 13.10 -9.38 11.83
C VAL A 38 13.39 -7.93 11.47
N LEU A 39 14.14 -7.77 10.38
CA LEU A 39 14.34 -6.49 9.72
C LEU A 39 13.59 -6.50 8.39
N LEU A 40 12.77 -5.46 8.17
CA LEU A 40 12.01 -5.27 6.93
C LEU A 40 12.88 -4.59 5.87
N THR A 41 13.87 -5.32 5.35
CA THR A 41 14.99 -4.75 4.56
C THR A 41 14.65 -4.42 3.11
N ASN A 42 13.64 -5.06 2.51
CA ASN A 42 13.15 -4.76 1.17
C ASN A 42 12.05 -3.71 1.29
N ASN A 43 12.46 -2.49 1.59
CA ASN A 43 11.56 -1.37 1.80
C ASN A 43 12.09 -0.14 1.10
N ASP A 44 11.18 0.63 0.51
CA ASP A 44 11.55 1.78 -0.32
C ASP A 44 11.38 3.06 0.53
N TRP A 45 12.24 3.20 1.55
CA TRP A 45 12.03 4.09 2.70
C TRP A 45 11.78 5.58 2.40
N PHE A 46 12.10 6.05 1.19
CA PHE A 46 12.07 7.48 0.84
C PHE A 46 11.49 7.78 -0.54
N LEU A 47 10.61 6.93 -1.11
CA LEU A 47 10.11 7.19 -2.46
C LEU A 47 9.28 8.47 -2.56
N ASN A 48 8.50 8.81 -1.53
CA ASN A 48 7.70 10.03 -1.53
C ASN A 48 8.60 11.28 -1.52
N GLU A 49 9.69 11.25 -0.77
CA GLU A 49 10.69 12.31 -0.74
C GLU A 49 11.49 12.35 -2.04
N LEU A 50 11.93 11.21 -2.55
CA LEU A 50 12.69 11.09 -3.80
C LEU A 50 11.90 11.64 -5.00
N PHE A 51 10.58 11.40 -5.03
CA PHE A 51 9.68 11.84 -6.09
C PHE A 51 8.90 13.11 -5.75
N SER A 52 9.29 13.87 -4.71
CA SER A 52 8.56 15.08 -4.30
C SER A 52 8.50 16.13 -5.42
N PHE A 53 9.52 16.17 -6.30
CA PHE A 53 9.61 17.07 -7.45
C PHE A 53 8.45 16.91 -8.45
N LEU A 54 7.74 15.77 -8.46
CA LEU A 54 6.61 15.55 -9.35
C LEU A 54 5.47 16.56 -9.12
N ASN A 55 5.28 17.01 -7.88
CA ASN A 55 4.30 18.06 -7.59
C ASN A 55 4.66 19.39 -8.26
N GLU A 56 5.96 19.72 -8.37
CA GLU A 56 6.44 20.94 -9.07
C GLU A 56 6.16 20.87 -10.58
N LEU A 57 6.08 19.67 -11.13
CA LEU A 57 5.68 19.40 -12.51
C LEU A 57 4.16 19.35 -12.70
N ASN A 58 3.37 19.67 -11.67
CA ASN A 58 1.92 19.55 -11.63
C ASN A 58 1.43 18.10 -11.82
N ILE A 59 2.22 17.11 -11.41
CA ILE A 59 1.82 15.70 -11.44
C ILE A 59 1.23 15.34 -10.07
N THR A 60 -0.01 14.86 -10.06
CA THR A 60 -0.61 14.31 -8.84
C THR A 60 0.05 12.98 -8.52
N THR A 61 0.46 12.78 -7.26
CA THR A 61 1.03 11.50 -6.80
C THR A 61 0.05 10.75 -5.89
N VAL A 62 0.00 9.43 -6.06
CA VAL A 62 -0.79 8.51 -5.23
C VAL A 62 0.17 7.51 -4.63
N SER A 63 0.20 7.41 -3.30
CA SER A 63 1.09 6.47 -2.61
C SER A 63 0.36 5.64 -1.56
N ALA A 64 0.82 4.42 -1.33
CA ALA A 64 0.39 3.66 -0.16
C ALA A 64 0.90 4.35 1.11
N ASN A 65 0.09 4.32 2.18
CA ASN A 65 0.48 4.84 3.48
C ASN A 65 0.93 3.74 4.47
N TYR A 66 1.10 2.52 3.96
CA TYR A 66 1.58 1.36 4.70
C TYR A 66 2.74 0.71 3.94
N SER A 67 3.52 -0.10 4.66
CA SER A 67 4.62 -0.88 4.12
C SER A 67 4.12 -1.97 3.19
N ARG A 68 4.88 -2.24 2.13
CA ARG A 68 4.70 -3.41 1.27
C ARG A 68 4.75 -4.75 2.01
N TYR A 69 5.38 -4.79 3.18
CA TYR A 69 5.39 -5.96 4.05
C TYR A 69 4.03 -6.25 4.70
N LEU A 70 3.15 -5.25 4.80
CA LEU A 70 1.77 -5.46 5.19
C LEU A 70 0.98 -6.03 4.01
N ILE A 71 1.13 -5.39 2.85
CA ILE A 71 0.59 -5.82 1.57
C ILE A 71 1.31 -5.07 0.43
N ASP A 72 1.82 -5.80 -0.56
CA ASP A 72 2.47 -5.22 -1.74
C ASP A 72 1.40 -4.95 -2.81
N VAL A 73 0.88 -3.73 -2.87
CA VAL A 73 -0.15 -3.32 -3.84
C VAL A 73 0.34 -3.28 -5.30
N ASN A 74 1.63 -3.51 -5.53
CA ASN A 74 2.22 -3.71 -6.85
C ASN A 74 2.33 -5.20 -7.20
N ARG A 75 1.53 -6.06 -6.57
CA ARG A 75 1.40 -7.49 -6.89
C ARG A 75 -0.01 -7.85 -7.30
N ASP A 76 -0.09 -8.92 -8.09
CA ASP A 76 -1.33 -9.49 -8.55
C ASP A 76 -2.16 -10.01 -7.36
N ILE A 77 -3.43 -9.60 -7.30
CA ILE A 77 -4.38 -10.03 -6.28
C ILE A 77 -4.67 -11.53 -6.31
N GLY A 78 -4.40 -12.21 -7.43
CA GLY A 78 -4.46 -13.66 -7.58
C GLY A 78 -3.32 -14.40 -6.88
N LYS A 79 -2.19 -13.73 -6.62
CA LYS A 79 -1.01 -14.30 -5.92
C LYS A 79 -1.11 -14.17 -4.40
N LYS A 80 -2.27 -14.59 -3.85
CA LYS A 80 -2.58 -14.56 -2.41
C LYS A 80 -1.93 -15.68 -1.61
N GLU A 81 -1.39 -16.70 -2.26
CA GLU A 81 -1.00 -17.94 -1.58
C GLU A 81 0.39 -17.89 -0.94
N ILE A 82 0.39 -17.65 0.37
CA ILE A 82 0.82 -18.54 1.47
C ILE A 82 2.23 -19.20 1.44
N ASP A 83 2.90 -19.38 0.31
CA ASP A 83 4.27 -19.93 0.26
C ASP A 83 5.22 -19.13 -0.63
N GLY A 84 4.73 -18.07 -1.26
CA GLY A 84 5.56 -17.28 -2.15
C GLY A 84 6.60 -16.43 -1.42
N ASP A 85 7.66 -16.16 -2.16
CA ASP A 85 8.77 -15.31 -1.75
C ASP A 85 8.40 -13.82 -1.94
N TYR A 86 9.22 -12.90 -1.39
CA TYR A 86 9.03 -11.46 -1.52
C TYR A 86 9.01 -10.96 -2.99
N THR A 87 9.40 -11.82 -3.93
CA THR A 87 9.48 -11.50 -5.36
C THR A 87 8.11 -11.38 -6.00
N ASP A 88 7.14 -12.22 -5.63
CA ASP A 88 5.86 -12.31 -6.34
C ASP A 88 4.61 -12.34 -5.45
N SER A 89 4.77 -12.49 -4.14
CA SER A 89 3.65 -12.61 -3.21
C SER A 89 2.97 -11.28 -2.91
N LEU A 90 1.65 -11.29 -2.85
CA LEU A 90 0.87 -10.15 -2.37
C LEU A 90 1.12 -9.83 -0.89
N ILE A 91 1.38 -10.87 -0.09
CA ILE A 91 1.63 -10.79 1.35
C ILE A 91 2.92 -11.56 1.64
N TYR A 92 3.92 -10.88 2.21
CA TYR A 92 5.21 -11.51 2.46
C TYR A 92 5.15 -12.35 3.73
N ARG A 93 5.63 -13.60 3.64
CA ARG A 93 5.89 -14.43 4.82
C ARG A 93 7.31 -14.33 5.30
N LYS A 94 8.23 -14.23 4.35
CA LYS A 94 9.66 -14.18 4.59
C LYS A 94 10.22 -12.84 4.15
N THR A 95 11.24 -12.40 4.86
CA THR A 95 12.12 -11.34 4.42
C THR A 95 12.91 -11.77 3.18
N THR A 96 13.59 -10.82 2.54
CA THR A 96 14.53 -11.08 1.44
C THR A 96 15.66 -12.05 1.78
N PHE A 97 15.90 -12.24 3.08
CA PHE A 97 16.90 -13.18 3.60
C PHE A 97 16.28 -14.49 4.10
N GLY A 98 15.03 -14.78 3.75
CA GLY A 98 14.36 -16.04 4.09
C GLY A 98 13.89 -16.17 5.55
N LYS A 99 14.04 -15.13 6.37
CA LYS A 99 13.52 -15.14 7.76
C LYS A 99 12.02 -14.96 7.78
N GLU A 100 11.31 -15.81 8.53
CA GLU A 100 9.89 -15.64 8.83
C GLU A 100 9.65 -14.28 9.51
N ILE A 101 8.71 -13.50 8.98
CA ILE A 101 8.39 -12.16 9.49
C ILE A 101 7.60 -12.26 10.79
N CYS A 102 6.62 -13.15 10.85
CA CYS A 102 5.75 -13.33 12.01
C CYS A 102 6.01 -14.67 12.72
N THR A 103 5.67 -14.75 14.00
CA THR A 103 5.79 -15.97 14.81
C THR A 103 4.83 -17.07 14.37
N ASN A 104 3.63 -16.67 13.94
CA ASN A 104 2.61 -17.55 13.39
C ASN A 104 2.29 -17.16 11.94
N VAL A 105 1.75 -18.11 11.20
CA VAL A 105 1.23 -17.83 9.86
C VAL A 105 0.07 -16.83 9.97
N TRP A 106 0.33 -15.60 9.52
CA TRP A 106 -0.70 -14.58 9.27
C TRP A 106 -1.43 -14.94 7.99
N THR A 107 -2.34 -15.90 8.08
CA THR A 107 -3.38 -16.06 7.05
C THR A 107 -4.54 -15.12 7.36
N ILE A 108 -5.26 -14.76 6.30
CA ILE A 108 -6.61 -14.18 6.39
C ILE A 108 -7.53 -15.04 7.30
N GLU A 109 -7.20 -16.32 7.48
CA GLU A 109 -7.97 -17.33 8.19
C GLU A 109 -7.61 -17.50 9.68
N ASN A 110 -6.36 -17.29 10.09
CA ASN A 110 -5.87 -17.52 11.47
C ASN A 110 -6.21 -16.38 12.45
N ARG A 111 -7.37 -15.74 12.26
CA ARG A 111 -7.82 -14.60 13.05
C ARG A 111 -8.24 -15.02 14.47
N PRO A 112 -7.88 -14.27 15.53
CA PRO A 112 -8.44 -14.48 16.87
C PRO A 112 -9.98 -14.33 16.83
N LYS A 113 -10.71 -15.35 17.27
CA LYS A 113 -12.17 -15.27 17.44
C LYS A 113 -12.48 -14.21 18.51
N GLY A 114 -13.13 -13.11 18.14
CA GLY A 114 -13.58 -12.07 19.07
C GLY A 114 -13.33 -10.64 18.62
N ASP A 115 -12.45 -10.44 17.64
CA ASP A 115 -12.33 -9.16 16.95
C ASP A 115 -13.37 -9.09 15.82
N SER A 116 -14.11 -7.99 15.67
CA SER A 116 -15.20 -7.82 14.70
C SER A 116 -14.79 -7.10 13.41
N THR A 117 -13.62 -6.46 13.37
CA THR A 117 -13.05 -5.80 12.17
C THR A 117 -12.21 -6.74 11.29
N PRO A 118 -12.74 -7.31 10.18
CA PRO A 118 -12.03 -8.37 9.48
C PRO A 118 -10.76 -7.81 8.84
N PHE A 119 -9.59 -8.23 9.30
CA PHE A 119 -8.30 -7.79 8.77
C PHE A 119 -8.12 -8.18 7.28
N GLY A 120 -8.70 -9.30 6.85
CA GLY A 120 -8.83 -9.65 5.43
C GLY A 120 -9.72 -8.68 4.65
N ARG A 121 -10.74 -8.10 5.30
CA ARG A 121 -11.55 -7.02 4.73
C ARG A 121 -10.74 -5.73 4.71
N PHE A 122 -9.91 -5.43 5.71
CA PHE A 122 -8.98 -4.29 5.68
C PHE A 122 -7.97 -4.40 4.52
N LEU A 123 -7.28 -5.55 4.34
CA LEU A 123 -6.33 -5.74 3.23
C LEU A 123 -6.98 -5.61 1.84
N VAL A 124 -8.10 -6.32 1.61
CA VAL A 124 -8.84 -6.25 0.34
C VAL A 124 -9.41 -4.85 0.12
N TRP A 125 -9.98 -4.24 1.15
CA TRP A 125 -10.47 -2.87 1.12
C TRP A 125 -9.34 -1.89 0.81
N ASN A 126 -8.13 -2.06 1.36
CA ASN A 126 -6.99 -1.20 1.06
C ASN A 126 -6.53 -1.30 -0.40
N ILE A 127 -6.54 -2.49 -1.02
CA ILE A 127 -6.30 -2.62 -2.47
C ILE A 127 -7.37 -1.86 -3.25
N PHE A 128 -8.64 -2.12 -2.93
CA PHE A 128 -9.76 -1.43 -3.57
C PHE A 128 -9.67 0.09 -3.41
N HIS A 129 -9.24 0.61 -2.26
CA HIS A 129 -9.11 2.05 -2.03
C HIS A 129 -7.86 2.65 -2.64
N PHE A 130 -6.78 1.89 -2.77
CA PHE A 130 -5.61 2.31 -3.54
C PHE A 130 -5.96 2.45 -5.02
N LEU A 131 -6.61 1.44 -5.60
CA LEU A 131 -7.08 1.49 -6.98
C LEU A 131 -8.21 2.53 -7.18
N SER A 132 -9.17 2.63 -6.25
CA SER A 132 -10.22 3.66 -6.28
C SER A 132 -9.62 5.05 -6.18
N GLY A 133 -8.66 5.28 -5.28
CA GLY A 133 -7.97 6.56 -5.18
C GLY A 133 -7.29 6.95 -6.49
N VAL A 134 -6.72 5.99 -7.23
CA VAL A 134 -6.19 6.24 -8.58
C VAL A 134 -7.32 6.57 -9.56
N ILE A 135 -8.43 5.83 -9.55
CA ILE A 135 -9.60 6.06 -10.42
C ILE A 135 -10.26 7.42 -10.16
N ASP A 136 -10.49 7.78 -8.89
CA ASP A 136 -11.11 9.03 -8.45
C ASP A 136 -10.27 10.25 -8.83
N ILE A 137 -8.96 10.08 -9.06
CA ILE A 137 -8.08 11.13 -9.60
C ILE A 137 -8.05 11.08 -11.13
N LEU A 138 -8.05 9.89 -11.73
CA LEU A 138 -8.05 9.72 -13.18
C LEU A 138 -9.30 10.29 -13.83
N ILE A 139 -10.50 10.08 -13.27
CA ILE A 139 -11.76 10.50 -13.89
C ILE A 139 -11.79 12.02 -14.12
N PRO A 140 -11.57 12.89 -13.11
CA PRO A 140 -11.55 14.33 -13.34
C PRO A 140 -10.39 14.81 -14.23
N CYS A 141 -9.22 14.16 -14.13
CA CYS A 141 -8.06 14.48 -14.97
C CYS A 141 -8.30 14.13 -16.46
N ILE A 142 -9.02 13.04 -16.76
CA ILE A 142 -9.35 12.63 -18.14
C ILE A 142 -10.47 13.49 -18.72
N GLU A 143 -11.46 13.87 -17.90
CA GLU A 143 -12.63 14.63 -18.36
C GLU A 143 -12.36 16.15 -18.47
N GLY A 144 -11.17 16.62 -18.07
CA GLY A 144 -10.78 18.03 -18.20
C GLY A 144 -11.45 18.98 -17.20
N HIS A 145 -12.04 18.44 -16.12
CA HIS A 145 -12.69 19.24 -15.09
C HIS A 145 -11.65 19.82 -14.12
N THR A 146 -11.76 21.12 -13.82
CA THR A 146 -10.83 21.83 -12.93
C THR A 146 -11.48 22.19 -11.60
N GLY A 147 -10.86 21.76 -10.50
CA GLY A 147 -10.74 22.52 -9.26
C GLY A 147 -11.92 22.54 -8.28
N GLU A 148 -13.18 22.58 -8.73
CA GLU A 148 -14.32 22.82 -7.82
C GLU A 148 -15.38 21.71 -7.80
N ASP A 149 -15.47 20.86 -8.83
CA ASP A 149 -16.49 19.80 -8.94
C ASP A 149 -16.06 18.44 -8.36
N CYS A 150 -14.90 18.35 -7.70
CA CYS A 150 -14.27 17.07 -7.31
C CYS A 150 -14.45 16.68 -5.83
N TRP A 151 -15.46 17.23 -5.13
CA TRP A 151 -15.78 16.88 -3.74
C TRP A 151 -17.28 16.90 -3.46
#